data_AF-A0A2Z3N8N2-F1
#
_entry.id   AF-A0A2Z3N8N2-F1
#
_cell.length_a   1.000
_cell.length_b   1.000
_cell.length_c   1.000
_cell.angle_alpha   90.00
_cell.angle_beta   90.00
_cell.angle_gamma   90.00
#
_symmetry.space_group_name_H-M   'P 1'
#
loop_
_entity.id
_entity.type
_entity.pdbx_description
1 polymer ?
#
loop_
_entity_poly.entity_id
_entity_poly.type
_entity_poly.pdbx_seq_one_letter_code
_entity_poly.pdbx_strand_id
1 'polypeptide(L)'
;MKYIKISNLINTQGVADYKGLDLTKIIAGSQIYPDNENVAYFKYDGEPIEHPDITVIDETTYNNVKNSLNKPPQPSLENRVSALEKALLQALGL
;
A
#
# COMPACT_ATOMS: atom_id res chain seq x y z
N MET A 1 13.76 -5.69 14.52
CA MET A 1 12.93 -5.61 13.30
C MET A 1 11.64 -4.84 13.57
N LYS A 2 11.37 -3.80 12.77
CA LYS A 2 10.20 -2.91 12.88
C LYS A 2 9.54 -2.77 11.50
N TYR A 3 8.28 -2.35 11.49
CA TYR A 3 7.56 -1.99 10.27
C TYR A 3 7.42 -0.48 10.22
N ILE A 4 7.88 0.12 9.12
CA ILE A 4 7.94 1.57 8.96
C ILE A 4 7.02 1.99 7.82
N LYS A 5 6.27 3.06 8.04
CA LYS A 5 5.62 3.87 7.02
C LYS A 5 6.36 5.21 6.92
N ILE A 6 6.74 5.60 5.71
CA ILE A 6 7.16 6.96 5.38
C ILE A 6 6.02 7.65 4.64
N SER A 7 5.62 8.83 5.09
CA SER A 7 4.77 9.76 4.35
C SER A 7 5.63 10.77 3.57
N ASN A 8 5.12 11.33 2.49
CA ASN A 8 5.84 12.33 1.68
C ASN A 8 7.20 11.81 1.18
N LEU A 9 7.22 10.55 0.69
CA LEU A 9 8.43 9.91 0.18
C LEU A 9 9.07 10.71 -0.96
N ILE A 10 8.28 11.12 -1.95
CA ILE A 10 8.72 11.92 -3.08
C ILE A 10 8.62 13.39 -2.72
N ASN A 11 9.76 14.09 -2.76
CA ASN A 11 9.83 15.52 -2.47
C ASN A 11 9.40 16.39 -3.67
N THR A 12 9.43 17.72 -3.51
CA THR A 12 9.07 18.69 -4.56
C THR A 12 9.96 18.64 -5.80
N GLN A 13 11.13 18.01 -5.71
CA GLN A 13 12.05 17.80 -6.83
C GLN A 13 11.85 16.44 -7.52
N GLY A 14 10.87 15.64 -7.09
CA GLY A 14 10.62 14.31 -7.65
C GLY A 14 11.59 13.24 -7.16
N VAL A 15 12.36 13.50 -6.11
CA VAL A 15 13.37 12.56 -5.56
C VAL A 15 12.81 11.87 -4.32
N ALA A 16 13.13 10.57 -4.18
CA ALA A 16 12.81 9.81 -2.99
C ALA A 16 13.65 10.26 -1.79
N ASP A 17 12.98 10.65 -0.72
CA ASP A 17 13.52 11.16 0.52
C ASP A 17 13.07 10.27 1.69
N TYR A 18 14.01 9.47 2.18
CA TYR A 18 13.82 8.55 3.30
C TYR A 18 14.02 9.22 4.67
N LYS A 19 14.04 10.56 4.70
CA LYS A 19 14.03 11.40 5.91
C LYS A 19 15.20 11.14 6.86
N GLY A 20 16.32 10.64 6.34
CA GLY A 20 17.52 10.31 7.12
C GLY A 20 17.57 8.89 7.68
N LEU A 21 16.64 7.99 7.31
CA LEU A 21 16.77 6.57 7.62
C LEU A 21 17.98 5.95 6.90
N ASP A 22 18.64 5.03 7.60
CA ASP A 22 19.76 4.27 7.05
C ASP A 22 19.24 3.19 6.10
N LEU A 23 19.39 3.44 4.79
CA LEU A 23 18.88 2.55 3.75
C LEU A 23 19.50 1.14 3.82
N THR A 24 20.69 0.99 4.41
CA THR A 24 21.35 -0.32 4.56
C THR A 24 20.60 -1.25 5.53
N LYS A 25 19.76 -0.67 6.39
CA LYS A 25 18.93 -1.39 7.37
C LYS A 25 17.54 -1.73 6.85
N ILE A 26 17.19 -1.31 5.63
CA ILE A 26 15.93 -1.70 5.00
C ILE A 26 16.07 -3.14 4.49
N ILE A 27 15.14 -4.01 4.89
CA ILE A 27 15.12 -5.39 4.43
C ILE A 27 14.70 -5.42 2.96
N ALA A 28 15.58 -5.94 2.09
CA ALA A 28 15.32 -6.06 0.66
C ALA A 28 14.08 -6.94 0.37
N GLY A 29 13.28 -6.53 -0.62
CA GLY A 29 12.05 -7.22 -1.01
C GLY A 29 10.86 -6.98 -0.06
N SER A 30 11.02 -6.12 0.95
CA SER A 30 9.94 -5.72 1.86
C SER A 30 9.28 -4.40 1.50
N GLN A 31 9.84 -3.68 0.53
CA GLN A 31 9.35 -2.36 0.14
C GLN A 31 8.03 -2.47 -0.61
N ILE A 32 7.07 -1.63 -0.20
CA ILE A 32 5.75 -1.53 -0.79
C ILE A 32 5.48 -0.06 -1.08
N TYR A 33 5.08 0.21 -2.31
CA TYR A 33 4.75 1.54 -2.82
C TYR A 33 3.33 1.47 -3.40
N PRO A 34 2.30 1.87 -2.63
CA PRO A 34 0.94 1.89 -3.14
C PRO A 34 0.81 2.86 -4.32
N ASP A 35 0.09 2.45 -5.35
CA ASP A 35 -0.22 3.31 -6.49
C ASP A 35 -1.06 4.51 -6.03
N ASN A 36 -0.71 5.70 -6.52
CA ASN A 36 -1.39 6.98 -6.23
C ASN A 36 -1.23 7.51 -4.79
N GLU A 37 -0.36 6.92 -3.97
CA GLU A 37 -0.02 7.46 -2.65
C GLU A 37 1.45 7.87 -2.58
N ASN A 38 1.75 9.02 -1.97
CA ASN A 38 3.13 9.44 -1.73
C ASN A 38 3.67 8.84 -0.42
N VAL A 39 3.71 7.51 -0.35
CA VAL A 39 4.09 6.76 0.86
C VAL A 39 4.94 5.54 0.52
N ALA A 40 5.76 5.10 1.47
CA ALA A 40 6.47 3.82 1.42
C ALA A 40 6.25 3.02 2.69
N TYR A 41 6.12 1.70 2.55
CA TYR A 41 6.08 0.77 3.67
C TYR A 41 7.20 -0.25 3.54
N PHE A 42 7.94 -0.54 4.61
CA PHE A 42 9.01 -1.54 4.58
C PHE A 42 9.35 -2.09 5.96
N LYS A 43 10.06 -3.22 5.96
CA LYS A 43 10.67 -3.81 7.14
C LYS A 43 12.04 -3.16 7.37
N TYR A 44 12.33 -2.81 8.62
CA TYR A 44 13.55 -2.10 9.01
C TYR A 44 14.26 -2.81 10.16
N ASP A 45 15.57 -3.03 10.01
CA ASP A 45 16.43 -3.68 11.00
C ASP A 45 17.31 -2.67 11.74
N GLY A 46 16.64 -1.78 12.47
CA GLY A 46 17.28 -0.78 13.31
C GLY A 46 16.26 -0.01 14.13
N GLU A 47 16.75 0.94 14.90
CA GLU A 47 15.90 1.91 15.59
C GLU A 47 15.43 2.97 14.60
N PRO A 48 14.11 3.24 14.53
CA PRO A 48 13.59 4.35 13.75
C PRO A 48 14.05 5.68 14.36
N ILE A 49 14.19 6.68 13.51
CA ILE A 49 14.43 8.06 13.93
C ILE A 49 13.10 8.76 14.20
N GLU A 50 13.08 9.71 15.13
CA GLU A 50 11.92 10.58 15.31
C GLU A 50 11.84 11.58 14.17
N HIS A 51 10.83 11.45 13.33
CA HIS A 51 10.55 12.36 12.24
C HIS A 51 9.03 12.40 12.00
N PRO A 52 8.42 13.57 11.72
CA PRO A 52 6.97 13.69 11.52
C PRO A 52 6.43 12.82 10.38
N ASP A 53 7.23 12.59 9.34
CA ASP A 53 6.87 11.74 8.21
C ASP A 53 7.14 10.24 8.44
N ILE A 54 7.76 9.84 9.55
CA ILE A 54 8.07 8.45 9.86
C ILE A 54 7.10 7.95 10.92
N THR A 55 6.43 6.83 10.63
CA THR A 55 5.54 6.17 11.58
C THR A 55 5.92 4.71 11.71
N VAL A 56 6.13 4.26 12.95
CA VAL A 56 6.24 2.83 13.25
C VAL A 56 4.83 2.26 13.26
N ILE A 57 4.59 1.29 12.39
CA ILE A 57 3.32 0.59 12.30
C ILE A 57 3.49 -0.84 12.83
N ASP A 58 2.38 -1.51 13.09
CA ASP A 58 2.39 -2.93 13.41
C ASP A 58 2.42 -3.82 12.15
N GLU A 59 2.71 -5.09 12.36
CA GLU A 59 2.79 -6.10 11.30
C GLU A 59 1.46 -6.31 10.56
N THR A 60 0.33 -6.24 11.27
CA THR A 60 -1.01 -6.43 10.69
C THR A 60 -1.31 -5.32 9.70
N THR A 61 -1.02 -4.07 10.08
CA THR A 61 -1.15 -2.90 9.19
C THR A 61 -0.30 -3.07 7.93
N TYR A 62 0.97 -3.47 8.07
CA TYR A 62 1.86 -3.72 6.93
C TYR A 62 1.31 -4.82 6.01
N ASN A 63 0.89 -5.96 6.57
CA ASN A 63 0.36 -7.08 5.80
C ASN A 63 -0.96 -6.75 5.10
N ASN A 64 -1.81 -5.92 5.71
CA ASN A 64 -3.05 -5.45 5.08
C ASN A 64 -2.76 -4.64 3.81
N VAL A 65 -1.80 -3.73 3.85
CA VAL A 65 -1.37 -2.95 2.67
C VAL A 65 -0.75 -3.86 1.61
N LYS A 66 0.11 -4.81 2.03
CA LYS A 66 0.68 -5.79 1.11
C LYS A 66 -0.40 -6.61 0.40
N ASN A 67 -1.42 -7.03 1.13
CA ASN A 67 -2.50 -7.85 0.59
C ASN A 67 -3.46 -7.03 -0.27
N SER A 68 -3.67 -5.74 -0.01
CA SER A 68 -4.54 -4.91 -0.84
C SER A 68 -3.98 -4.70 -2.26
N LEU A 69 -2.66 -4.58 -2.40
CA LEU A 69 -2.02 -4.41 -3.71
C LEU A 69 -1.97 -5.71 -4.54
N ASN A 70 -2.01 -6.87 -3.89
CA ASN A 70 -2.04 -8.16 -4.56
C ASN A 70 -3.46 -8.62 -4.94
N LYS A 71 -4.51 -7.92 -4.50
CA LYS A 71 -5.88 -8.28 -4.86
C LYS A 71 -6.14 -7.82 -6.30
N PRO A 72 -6.70 -8.67 -7.17
CA PRO A 72 -7.20 -8.21 -8.46
C PRO A 72 -8.21 -7.09 -8.21
N PRO A 73 -8.24 -6.06 -9.08
CA PRO A 73 -9.18 -4.95 -8.93
C PRO A 73 -10.58 -5.52 -8.77
N GLN A 74 -11.27 -5.12 -7.69
CA GLN A 74 -12.68 -5.49 -7.57
C GLN A 74 -13.43 -4.89 -8.75
N PRO A 75 -14.38 -5.63 -9.36
CA PRO A 75 -15.22 -5.06 -10.39
C PRO A 75 -15.89 -3.80 -9.84
N SER A 76 -15.89 -2.73 -10.65
CA SER A 76 -16.55 -1.47 -10.32
C SER A 76 -18.02 -1.73 -9.94
N LEU A 77 -18.62 -0.80 -9.19
CA LEU A 77 -20.02 -0.91 -8.80
C LEU A 77 -20.93 -1.08 -10.03
N GLU A 78 -20.61 -0.37 -11.11
CA GLU A 78 -21.27 -0.47 -12.41
C GLU A 78 -21.17 -1.88 -13.00
N ASN A 79 -19.97 -2.47 -13.02
CA ASN A 79 -19.77 -3.83 -13.51
C ASN A 79 -20.52 -4.87 -12.67
N ARG A 80 -20.65 -4.63 -11.36
CA ARG A 80 -21.43 -5.48 -10.45
C ARG A 80 -22.93 -5.37 -10.70
N VAL A 81 -23.44 -4.16 -10.93
CA VAL A 81 -24.85 -3.92 -11.27
C VAL A 81 -25.20 -4.57 -12.61
N SER A 82 -24.41 -4.35 -13.66
CA SER A 82 -24.66 -4.97 -14.96
C SER A 82 -24.55 -6.51 -14.94
N ALA A 83 -23.68 -7.08 -14.10
CA ALA A 83 -23.62 -8.52 -13.92
C ALA A 83 -24.87 -9.08 -13.22
N LEU A 84 -25.41 -8.36 -12.23
CA LEU A 84 -26.66 -8.72 -11.55
C LEU A 84 -27.86 -8.61 -12.48
N GLU A 85 -27.95 -7.54 -13.29
CA GLU A 85 -29.01 -7.36 -14.29
C GLU A 85 -29.00 -8.49 -15.33
N LYS A 86 -27.82 -8.86 -15.86
CA LYS A 86 -27.68 -10.00 -16.78
C LYS A 86 -28.08 -11.32 -16.15
N ALA A 87 -27.68 -11.56 -14.91
CA ALA A 87 -28.05 -12.78 -14.20
C ALA A 87 -29.55 -12.87 -13.93
N LEU A 88 -30.20 -11.73 -13.61
CA LEU A 88 -31.64 -11.65 -13.41
C LEU A 88 -32.41 -11.93 -14.70
N LEU A 89 -31.99 -11.34 -15.82
CA LEU A 89 -32.59 -11.59 -17.14
C LEU A 89 -32.49 -13.07 -17.54
N GLN A 90 -31.31 -13.68 -17.37
CA GLN A 90 -31.13 -15.11 -17.62
C GLN A 90 -31.99 -16.00 -16.71
N ALA A 91 -32.11 -15.66 -15.42
CA ALA A 91 -32.94 -16.41 -14.48
C ALA A 91 -34.44 -16.30 -14.79
N LEU A 92 -34.86 -15.19 -15.40
CA LEU A 92 -36.24 -14.94 -15.85
C LEU A 92 -36.52 -15.47 -17.26
N GLY A 93 -35.51 -16.03 -17.96
CA GLY A 93 -35.65 -16.53 -19.33
C GLY A 93 -35.94 -15.46 -20.37
N LEU A 94 -35.49 -14.22 -20.11
CA LEU A 94 -35.63 -13.04 -20.99
C LEU A 94 -34.33 -12.78 -21.78
#